data_AF-A0A2J4Y9T9-F1
#
_entry.id   AF-A0A2J4Y9T9-F1
#
_cell.length_a   1.000
_cell.length_b   1.000
_cell.length_c   1.000
_cell.angle_alpha   90.00
_cell.angle_beta   90.00
_cell.angle_gamma   90.00
#
_symmetry.space_group_name_H-M   'P 1'
#
loop_
_entity.id
_entity.type
_entity.pdbx_description
1 polymer ?
#
loop_
_entity_poly.entity_id
_entity_poly.type
_entity_poly.pdbx_seq_one_letter_code
_entity_poly.pdbx_strand_id
1 'polypeptide(L)'
;MPKLGMQPIRQRQLIDATLAAINEVGMHDATIAQIARRAGVSTGIISHYFKDKNGLLEATMRDITGQLRQAVLGRLHALPGAGPQERLRAIVAGNFDDSQISSAAMKAWLAFWASSMHPVSYS
;
A
#
# COMPACT_ATOMS: atom_id res chain seq x y z
N MET A 1 7.00 -1.32 26.10
CA MET A 1 6.52 -2.43 25.25
C MET A 1 5.13 -2.09 24.73
N PRO A 2 4.82 -2.27 23.43
CA PRO A 2 3.46 -2.10 22.92
C PRO A 2 2.54 -3.15 23.57
N LYS A 3 1.28 -2.80 23.87
CA LYS A 3 0.29 -3.76 24.38
C LYS A 3 0.05 -4.84 23.30
N LEU A 4 -0.06 -6.12 23.68
CA LEU A 4 -0.42 -7.23 22.79
C LEU A 4 -1.67 -6.84 21.98
N GLY A 5 -1.62 -6.99 20.65
CA GLY A 5 -2.69 -6.57 19.73
C GLY A 5 -2.58 -5.16 19.14
N MET A 6 -1.71 -4.29 19.67
CA MET A 6 -1.54 -2.92 19.11
C MET A 6 -0.68 -2.88 17.84
N GLN A 7 0.16 -3.88 17.62
CA GLN A 7 1.11 -3.88 16.50
C GLN A 7 0.42 -3.83 15.13
N PRO A 8 -0.59 -4.68 14.82
CA PRO A 8 -1.31 -4.60 13.55
C PRO A 8 -1.99 -3.24 13.33
N ILE A 9 -2.58 -2.67 14.40
CA ILE A 9 -3.24 -1.36 14.36
C ILE A 9 -2.21 -0.27 14.04
N ARG A 10 -1.04 -0.29 14.69
CA ARG A 10 0.04 0.67 14.44
C ARG A 10 0.61 0.54 13.04
N GLN A 11 0.82 -0.67 12.55
CA GLN A 11 1.29 -0.90 11.19
C GLN A 11 0.27 -0.35 10.17
N ARG A 12 -1.03 -0.60 10.38
CA ARG A 12 -2.07 -0.06 9.51
C ARG A 12 -2.12 1.47 9.52
N GLN A 13 -2.06 2.09 10.70
CA GLN A 13 -1.99 3.56 10.81
C GLN A 13 -0.82 4.17 10.03
N LEU A 14 0.35 3.52 10.08
CA LEU A 14 1.54 3.97 9.36
C LEU A 14 1.40 3.79 7.84
N ILE A 15 0.79 2.70 7.38
CA ILE A 15 0.49 2.48 5.96
C ILE A 15 -0.49 3.54 5.44
N ASP A 16 -1.59 3.78 6.17
CA ASP A 16 -2.60 4.77 5.78
C ASP A 16 -2.00 6.19 5.75
N ALA A 17 -1.18 6.54 6.74
CA ALA A 17 -0.46 7.82 6.76
C ALA A 17 0.56 7.95 5.61
N THR A 18 1.18 6.85 5.20
CA THR A 18 2.11 6.81 4.06
C THR A 18 1.38 7.07 2.75
N LEU A 19 0.25 6.38 2.50
CA LEU A 19 -0.59 6.61 1.32
C LEU A 19 -1.06 8.05 1.23
N ALA A 20 -1.50 8.62 2.36
CA ALA A 20 -1.94 10.00 2.40
C ALA A 20 -0.80 11.00 2.14
N ALA A 21 0.41 10.76 2.66
CA ALA A 21 1.58 11.58 2.35
C ALA A 21 1.97 11.49 0.86
N ILE A 22 1.99 10.28 0.29
CA ILE A 22 2.25 10.07 -1.15
C ILE A 22 1.20 10.80 -1.99
N ASN A 23 -0.06 10.78 -1.57
CA ASN A 23 -1.11 11.48 -2.30
C ASN A 23 -0.93 13.00 -2.28
N GLU A 24 -0.44 13.56 -1.17
CA GLU A 24 -0.27 14.99 -0.99
C GLU A 24 0.98 15.53 -1.69
N VAL A 25 2.13 14.89 -1.46
CA VAL A 25 3.44 15.42 -1.88
C VAL A 25 4.20 14.51 -2.85
N GLY A 26 3.67 13.33 -3.17
CA GLY A 26 4.39 12.33 -3.95
C GLY A 26 5.35 11.47 -3.11
N MET A 27 5.80 10.35 -3.68
CA MET A 27 6.61 9.35 -2.96
C MET A 27 8.02 9.85 -2.61
N HIS A 28 8.63 10.65 -3.49
CA HIS A 28 9.96 11.20 -3.25
C HIS A 28 9.96 12.13 -2.03
N ASP A 29 9.03 13.08 -2.01
CA ASP A 29 8.95 14.12 -0.96
C ASP A 29 8.30 13.64 0.33
N ALA A 30 7.62 12.49 0.34
CA ALA A 30 7.04 11.91 1.56
C ALA A 30 8.15 11.47 2.55
N THR A 31 8.38 12.23 3.61
CA THR A 31 9.41 11.96 4.63
C THR A 31 8.88 11.13 5.81
N ILE A 32 9.77 10.39 6.48
CA ILE A 32 9.47 9.66 7.73
C ILE A 32 8.89 10.59 8.79
N ALA A 33 9.37 11.83 8.88
CA ALA A 33 8.90 12.80 9.85
C ALA A 33 7.45 13.27 9.56
N GLN A 34 7.09 13.50 8.29
CA GLN A 34 5.73 13.83 7.90
C GLN A 34 4.78 12.65 8.17
N ILE A 35 5.18 11.44 7.81
CA ILE A 35 4.37 10.24 8.00
C ILE A 35 4.14 9.96 9.48
N ALA A 36 5.19 9.99 10.31
CA ALA A 36 5.08 9.78 11.75
C ALA A 36 4.13 10.80 12.40
N ARG A 37 4.26 12.08 12.03
CA ARG A 37 3.39 13.17 12.50
C ARG A 37 1.94 12.91 12.12
N ARG A 38 1.68 12.53 10.87
CA ARG A 38 0.33 12.23 10.36
C ARG A 38 -0.29 11.01 11.04
N ALA A 39 0.51 10.00 11.38
CA ALA A 39 0.09 8.81 12.13
C ALA A 39 -0.02 9.04 13.66
N GLY A 40 0.35 10.22 14.17
CA GLY A 40 0.35 10.52 15.60
C GLY A 40 1.33 9.65 16.40
N VAL A 41 2.50 9.34 15.82
CA VAL A 41 3.56 8.52 16.45
C VAL A 41 4.92 9.19 16.34
N SER A 42 5.89 8.72 17.14
CA SER A 42 7.29 9.14 16.96
C SER A 42 7.92 8.47 15.74
N THR A 43 8.96 9.10 15.18
CA THR A 43 9.72 8.53 14.06
C THR A 43 10.38 7.19 14.41
N GLY A 44 10.79 7.00 15.67
CA GLY A 44 11.38 5.74 16.15
C GLY A 44 10.45 4.53 16.05
N ILE A 45 9.12 4.74 16.09
CA ILE A 45 8.14 3.67 15.88
C ILE A 45 8.20 3.14 14.44
N ILE A 46 8.49 4.00 13.46
CA ILE A 46 8.65 3.56 12.07
C ILE A 46 9.89 2.68 11.94
N SER A 47 11.03 3.12 12.48
CA SER A 47 12.25 2.31 12.48
C SER A 47 12.06 0.97 13.17
N HIS A 48 11.26 0.93 14.25
CA HIS A 48 10.95 -0.32 14.94
C HIS A 48 10.14 -1.31 14.09
N TYR A 49 9.11 -0.84 13.36
CA TYR A 49 8.24 -1.73 12.58
C TYR A 49 8.74 -2.01 11.16
N PHE A 50 9.45 -1.07 10.56
CA PHE A 50 9.75 -1.06 9.14
C PHE A 50 11.22 -0.83 8.81
N LYS A 51 12.09 -0.69 9.82
CA LYS A 51 13.52 -0.39 9.71
C LYS A 51 13.82 1.02 9.17
N ASP A 52 13.30 1.36 8.01
CA ASP A 52 13.55 2.62 7.29
C ASP A 52 12.37 3.04 6.38
N LYS A 53 12.56 4.11 5.60
CA LYS A 53 11.55 4.60 4.63
C LYS A 53 11.22 3.55 3.58
N ASN A 54 12.20 2.79 3.11
CA ASN A 54 12.01 1.80 2.06
C ASN A 54 11.17 0.62 2.57
N GLY A 55 11.44 0.12 3.77
CA GLY A 55 10.63 -0.94 4.37
C GLY A 55 9.18 -0.51 4.62
N LEU A 56 8.94 0.76 4.94
CA LEU A 56 7.59 1.30 5.09
C LEU A 56 6.87 1.42 3.74
N LEU A 57 7.57 1.88 2.70
CA LEU A 57 7.03 1.95 1.34
C LEU A 57 6.73 0.55 0.79
N GLU A 58 7.60 -0.42 1.03
CA GLU A 58 7.41 -1.81 0.63
C GLU A 58 6.20 -2.44 1.35
N ALA A 59 6.04 -2.18 2.65
CA ALA A 59 4.86 -2.59 3.41
C ALA A 59 3.57 -1.96 2.86
N THR A 60 3.64 -0.68 2.48
CA THR A 60 2.52 0.03 1.85
C THR A 60 2.16 -0.59 0.50
N MET A 61 3.14 -0.94 -0.33
CA MET A 61 2.89 -1.63 -1.61
C MET A 61 2.34 -3.05 -1.43
N ARG A 62 2.82 -3.79 -0.43
CA ARG A 62 2.24 -5.10 -0.06
C ARG A 62 0.77 -4.97 0.32
N ASP A 63 0.38 -3.90 1.00
CA ASP A 63 -1.01 -3.65 1.36
C ASP A 63 -1.87 -3.40 0.11
N ILE A 64 -1.44 -2.52 -0.80
CA ILE A 64 -2.16 -2.21 -2.05
C ILE A 64 -2.32 -3.47 -2.92
N THR A 65 -1.24 -4.22 -3.12
CA THR A 65 -1.26 -5.47 -3.91
C THR A 65 -2.08 -6.57 -3.23
N GLY A 66 -2.09 -6.62 -1.90
CA GLY A 66 -2.97 -7.48 -1.12
C GLY A 66 -4.44 -7.14 -1.34
N GLN A 67 -4.80 -5.86 -1.32
CA GLN A 67 -6.16 -5.38 -1.61
C GLN A 67 -6.59 -5.76 -3.04
N LEU A 68 -5.73 -5.56 -4.04
CA LEU A 68 -5.99 -5.99 -5.42
C LEU A 68 -6.25 -7.50 -5.50
N ARG A 69 -5.40 -8.30 -4.84
CA ARG A 69 -5.58 -9.76 -4.79
C ARG A 69 -6.93 -10.12 -4.17
N GLN A 70 -7.34 -9.50 -3.07
CA GLN A 70 -8.64 -9.75 -2.46
C GLN A 70 -9.79 -9.34 -3.37
N ALA A 71 -9.70 -8.18 -4.02
CA ALA A 71 -10.70 -7.69 -4.97
C ALA A 71 -10.90 -8.67 -6.15
N VAL A 72 -9.80 -9.22 -6.69
CA VAL A 72 -9.84 -10.21 -7.77
C VAL A 72 -10.38 -11.55 -7.28
N LEU A 73 -9.86 -12.08 -6.17
CA LEU A 73 -10.28 -13.38 -5.65
C LEU A 73 -11.74 -13.39 -5.21
N GLY A 74 -12.23 -12.33 -4.57
CA GLY A 74 -13.63 -12.20 -4.20
C GLY A 74 -14.56 -12.29 -5.41
N ARG A 75 -14.20 -11.62 -6.51
CA ARG A 75 -14.95 -11.68 -7.78
C ARG A 75 -14.88 -13.06 -8.42
N LEU A 76 -13.72 -13.72 -8.41
CA LEU A 76 -13.58 -15.07 -8.96
C LEU A 76 -14.35 -16.13 -8.15
N HIS A 77 -14.36 -16.01 -6.81
CA HIS A 77 -15.12 -16.92 -5.94
C HIS A 77 -16.63 -16.78 -6.13
N ALA A 78 -17.11 -15.59 -6.52
CA ALA A 78 -18.51 -15.35 -6.84
C ALA A 78 -18.96 -15.95 -8.20
N LEU A 79 -18.04 -16.56 -8.95
CA LEU A 79 -18.28 -17.08 -10.30
C LEU A 79 -17.95 -18.59 -10.41
N PRO A 80 -18.64 -19.47 -9.66
CA PRO A 80 -18.41 -20.90 -9.76
C PRO A 80 -18.82 -21.43 -11.15
N GLY A 81 -17.94 -22.22 -11.78
CA GLY A 81 -18.20 -22.80 -13.11
C GLY A 81 -18.07 -21.84 -14.29
N ALA A 82 -17.67 -20.58 -14.05
CA ALA A 82 -17.55 -19.58 -15.09
C ALA A 82 -16.44 -19.90 -16.11
N GLY A 83 -16.71 -19.55 -17.38
CA GLY A 83 -15.78 -19.76 -18.48
C GLY A 83 -14.56 -18.82 -18.42
N PRO A 84 -13.52 -19.07 -19.23
CA PRO A 84 -12.30 -18.26 -19.23
C PRO A 84 -12.54 -16.76 -19.44
N GLN A 85 -13.49 -16.39 -20.31
CA GLN A 85 -13.81 -14.99 -20.61
C GLN A 85 -14.40 -14.24 -19.41
N GLU A 86 -15.28 -14.88 -18.64
CA GLU A 86 -15.89 -14.29 -17.44
C GLU A 86 -14.85 -14.12 -16.33
N ARG A 87 -13.94 -15.09 -16.19
CA ARG A 87 -12.81 -15.00 -15.26
C ARG A 87 -11.86 -13.86 -15.63
N LEU A 88 -11.55 -13.67 -16.92
CA LEU A 88 -10.77 -12.53 -17.39
C LEU A 88 -11.45 -11.19 -17.08
N ARG A 89 -12.76 -11.08 -17.33
CA ARG A 89 -13.54 -9.88 -16.96
C ARG A 89 -13.49 -9.62 -15.46
N ALA A 90 -13.56 -10.65 -14.62
CA ALA A 90 -13.46 -10.51 -13.17
C ALA A 90 -12.08 -10.01 -12.72
N ILE A 91 -11.00 -10.48 -13.35
CA ILE A 91 -9.63 -9.99 -13.09
C ILE A 91 -9.50 -8.52 -13.50
N VAL A 92 -9.97 -8.16 -14.70
CA VAL A 92 -9.97 -6.77 -15.17
C VAL A 92 -10.78 -5.89 -14.22
N ALA A 93 -12.00 -6.29 -13.85
CA ALA A 93 -12.84 -5.55 -12.92
C ALA A 93 -12.20 -5.38 -11.53
N GLY A 94 -11.41 -6.34 -11.05
CA GLY A 94 -10.67 -6.20 -9.79
C GLY A 94 -9.59 -5.11 -9.82
N ASN A 95 -9.02 -4.80 -11.00
CA ASN A 95 -8.08 -3.69 -11.15
C ASN A 95 -8.78 -2.31 -11.11
N PHE A 96 -10.10 -2.27 -11.33
CA PHE A 96 -10.92 -1.07 -11.24
C PHE A 96 -11.73 -0.99 -9.94
N ASP A 97 -11.38 -1.81 -8.95
CA ASP A 97 -11.98 -1.74 -7.61
C ASP A 97 -11.68 -0.38 -6.97
N ASP A 98 -12.59 0.13 -6.12
CA ASP A 98 -12.45 1.43 -5.45
C ASP A 98 -11.12 1.55 -4.69
N SER A 99 -10.63 0.43 -4.15
CA SER A 99 -9.32 0.35 -3.49
C SER A 99 -8.14 0.66 -4.43
N GLN A 100 -8.30 0.44 -5.73
CA GLN A 100 -7.24 0.56 -6.75
C GLN A 100 -7.31 1.87 -7.53
N ILE A 101 -8.50 2.47 -7.67
CA ILE A 101 -8.68 3.68 -8.48
C ILE A 101 -8.60 4.99 -7.68
N SER A 102 -8.34 4.91 -6.37
CA SER A 102 -8.11 6.12 -5.57
C SER A 102 -6.87 6.88 -6.05
N SER A 103 -6.86 8.22 -5.91
CA SER A 103 -5.70 9.04 -6.30
C SER A 103 -4.41 8.62 -5.58
N ALA A 104 -4.53 8.20 -4.31
CA ALA A 104 -3.43 7.69 -3.52
C ALA A 104 -2.88 6.37 -4.09
N ALA A 105 -3.75 5.41 -4.40
CA ALA A 105 -3.35 4.13 -4.99
C ALA A 105 -2.69 4.32 -6.36
N MET A 106 -3.26 5.17 -7.22
CA MET A 106 -2.70 5.46 -8.55
C MET A 106 -1.29 6.08 -8.46
N LYS A 107 -1.09 7.08 -7.58
CA LYS A 107 0.22 7.69 -7.35
C LYS A 107 1.22 6.70 -6.77
N ALA A 108 0.78 5.82 -5.87
CA ALA A 108 1.62 4.77 -5.31
C ALA A 108 2.05 3.75 -6.39
N TRP A 109 1.14 3.33 -7.27
CA TRP A 109 1.44 2.45 -8.40
C TRP A 109 2.44 3.06 -9.38
N LEU A 110 2.23 4.33 -9.78
CA LEU A 110 3.16 5.05 -10.66
C LEU A 110 4.55 5.17 -10.03
N ALA A 111 4.61 5.52 -8.76
CA ALA A 111 5.87 5.69 -8.06
C ALA A 111 6.59 4.34 -7.85
N PHE A 112 5.84 3.28 -7.59
CA PHE A 112 6.37 1.92 -7.54
C PHE A 112 6.98 1.48 -8.87
N TRP A 113 6.25 1.63 -9.99
CA TRP A 113 6.79 1.28 -11.30
C TRP A 113 8.05 2.08 -11.63
N ALA A 114 8.07 3.38 -11.36
CA ALA A 114 9.27 4.20 -11.51
C ALA A 114 10.46 3.66 -10.68
N SER A 115 10.21 3.26 -9.43
CA SER A 115 11.24 2.68 -8.54
C SER A 115 11.67 1.27 -8.94
N SER A 116 10.84 0.50 -9.65
CA SER A 116 11.22 -0.83 -10.15
C SER A 116 12.15 -0.78 -11.36
N MET A 117 12.11 0.31 -12.12
CA MET A 117 12.94 0.53 -13.30
C MET A 117 14.37 0.96 -12.93
N HIS A 118 14.53 1.61 -11.78
CA HIS A 118 15.83 2.02 -11.25
C HIS A 118 15.87 1.72 -9.74
N PRO A 119 16.73 0.80 -9.27
CA PRO A 119 16.90 0.61 -7.84
C PRO A 119 17.28 1.96 -7.23
N VAL A 120 16.43 2.47 -6.34
CA VAL A 120 16.63 3.79 -5.75
C VAL A 120 17.78 3.68 -4.76
N SER A 121 18.99 3.94 -5.23
CA SER A 121 20.18 4.11 -4.41
C SER A 121 20.06 5.43 -3.66
N TYR A 122 19.50 5.39 -2.45
CA TYR A 122 19.65 6.49 -1.51
C TYR A 122 21.03 6.34 -0.85
N SER A 123 22.01 7.11 -1.35
CA SER A 123 23.26 7.38 -0.64
C SER A 123 23.00 8.23 0.60
#